data_AF-A0A2E7VXV4-F1
#
_entry.id   AF-A0A2E7VXV4-F1
#
_cell.length_a   1.000
_cell.length_b   1.000
_cell.length_c   1.000
_cell.angle_alpha   90.00
_cell.angle_beta   90.00
_cell.angle_gamma   90.00
#
_symmetry.space_group_name_H-M   'P 1'
#
loop_
_entity.id
_entity.type
_entity.pdbx_description
1 polymer ?
#
loop_
_entity_poly.entity_id
_entity_poly.type
_entity_poly.pdbx_seq_one_letter_code
_entity_poly.pdbx_strand_id
1 'polypeptide(L)'
;RGIYCGAGGFTASEENPVDFYTLGVATYIDGISDIQYYYDYIKDQNPVFKDYFGWLYDAVVYSLWDVIGECQLADFLAYPGFHIFGTKPNEPPKMATKMYMEQPSATIHVDLQHEQHDFLWSHFKEVDLENTLSFTLPIQVPMNGGGLNTWEEESMKQYEIDNEYTKHMKELDYSKWGDYDEPTVVPYTAGEMFYFIGSLVHQIAPAYNADFNDRRLSLQGHGVKCDGVWQLYF
;
A
#
# COMPACT_ATOMS: atom_id res chain seq x y z
N ARG A 1 -9.48 -2.23 -10.90
CA ARG A 1 -9.42 -3.66 -11.33
C ARG A 1 -9.29 -4.57 -10.11
N GLY A 2 -9.76 -5.83 -10.18
CA GLY A 2 -9.52 -6.82 -9.11
C GLY A 2 -8.13 -7.46 -9.23
N ILE A 3 -7.44 -7.69 -8.12
CA ILE A 3 -6.12 -8.35 -8.12
C ILE A 3 -6.30 -9.82 -7.79
N TYR A 4 -6.03 -10.71 -8.76
CA TYR A 4 -5.99 -12.15 -8.57
C TYR A 4 -4.53 -12.61 -8.73
N CYS A 5 -3.77 -12.66 -7.64
CA CYS A 5 -2.39 -13.17 -7.65
C CYS A 5 -2.37 -14.66 -7.30
N GLY A 6 -1.84 -15.49 -8.20
CA GLY A 6 -1.87 -16.96 -8.12
C GLY A 6 -0.88 -17.60 -7.13
N ALA A 7 -0.06 -16.82 -6.42
CA ALA A 7 0.88 -17.36 -5.45
C ALA A 7 0.80 -16.59 -4.12
N GLY A 8 0.39 -17.30 -3.07
CA GLY A 8 0.65 -16.89 -1.69
C GLY A 8 -0.51 -16.27 -0.88
N GLY A 9 -1.65 -15.90 -1.47
CA GLY A 9 -2.85 -15.47 -0.73
C GLY A 9 -4.02 -16.46 -0.80
N PHE A 10 -5.16 -16.13 -0.20
CA PHE A 10 -6.44 -16.80 -0.51
C PHE A 10 -6.62 -16.78 -2.05
N THR A 11 -6.78 -17.94 -2.68
CA THR A 11 -7.00 -18.03 -4.13
C THR A 11 -8.45 -17.67 -4.45
N ALA A 12 -8.71 -16.37 -4.62
CA ALA A 12 -9.98 -15.91 -5.14
C ALA A 12 -10.21 -16.56 -6.53
N SER A 13 -11.40 -17.13 -6.73
CA SER A 13 -11.81 -17.75 -7.99
C SER A 13 -12.94 -16.93 -8.62
N GLU A 14 -13.21 -17.15 -9.91
CA GLU A 14 -14.40 -16.59 -10.56
C GLU A 14 -15.70 -17.01 -9.86
N GLU A 15 -15.71 -18.20 -9.23
CA GLU A 15 -16.84 -18.73 -8.47
C GLU A 15 -16.98 -18.14 -7.06
N ASN A 16 -15.92 -17.58 -6.48
CA ASN A 16 -15.92 -16.97 -5.16
C ASN A 16 -14.97 -15.75 -5.08
N PRO A 17 -15.30 -14.64 -5.76
CA PRO A 17 -14.41 -13.50 -5.91
C PRO A 17 -14.33 -12.67 -4.63
N VAL A 18 -13.10 -12.31 -4.23
CA VAL A 18 -12.84 -11.33 -3.16
C VAL A 18 -13.00 -9.92 -3.70
N ASP A 19 -13.64 -9.04 -2.93
CA ASP A 19 -13.74 -7.61 -3.25
C ASP A 19 -12.45 -6.88 -2.85
N PHE A 20 -11.45 -6.96 -3.73
CA PHE A 20 -10.22 -6.20 -3.63
C PHE A 20 -9.94 -5.50 -4.94
N TYR A 21 -9.73 -4.18 -4.89
CA TYR A 21 -9.59 -3.35 -6.07
C TYR A 21 -8.40 -2.41 -5.95
N THR A 22 -7.72 -2.22 -7.08
CA THR A 22 -6.79 -1.10 -7.27
C THR A 22 -7.42 -0.07 -8.19
N LEU A 23 -7.35 1.19 -7.77
CA LEU A 23 -7.66 2.37 -8.57
C LEU A 23 -6.37 3.17 -8.77
N GLY A 24 -5.82 3.09 -9.98
CA GLY A 24 -4.52 3.65 -10.34
C GLY A 24 -3.74 2.69 -11.22
N VAL A 25 -2.54 3.11 -11.60
CA VAL A 25 -1.59 2.26 -12.33
C VAL A 25 -0.47 1.92 -11.37
N ALA A 26 -0.31 0.65 -11.00
CA ALA A 26 0.65 0.24 -9.98
C ALA A 26 1.75 -0.55 -10.66
N THR A 27 3.01 -0.20 -10.42
CA THR A 27 4.16 -0.85 -11.08
C THR A 27 4.16 -2.37 -10.87
N TYR A 28 3.93 -2.83 -9.65
CA TYR A 28 3.87 -4.25 -9.28
C TYR A 28 2.55 -4.95 -9.68
N ILE A 29 1.70 -4.34 -10.51
CA ILE A 29 0.51 -5.00 -11.06
C ILE A 29 0.49 -4.85 -12.58
N ASP A 30 0.63 -3.62 -13.08
CA ASP A 30 0.56 -3.31 -14.51
C ASP A 30 1.92 -3.47 -15.20
N GLY A 31 3.01 -3.21 -14.48
CA GLY A 31 4.36 -3.25 -15.01
C GLY A 31 4.98 -4.64 -15.06
N ILE A 32 4.41 -5.62 -14.33
CA ILE A 32 4.99 -6.98 -14.20
C ILE A 32 5.18 -7.65 -15.56
N SER A 33 4.14 -7.66 -16.40
CA SER A 33 4.19 -8.34 -17.69
C SER A 33 4.62 -7.43 -18.84
N ASP A 34 4.34 -6.13 -18.71
CA ASP A 34 4.62 -5.14 -19.74
C ASP A 34 4.78 -3.75 -19.11
N ILE A 35 6.03 -3.39 -18.81
CA ILE A 35 6.36 -2.07 -18.27
C ILE A 35 6.07 -0.95 -19.27
N GLN A 36 6.05 -1.23 -20.58
CA GLN A 36 5.71 -0.24 -21.59
C GLN A 36 4.21 0.09 -21.55
N TYR A 37 3.36 -0.91 -21.33
CA TYR A 37 1.93 -0.70 -21.06
C TYR A 37 1.72 0.23 -19.87
N TYR A 38 2.46 0.05 -18.77
CA TYR A 38 2.44 0.98 -17.63
C TYR A 38 2.73 2.42 -18.10
N TYR A 39 3.85 2.65 -18.81
CA TYR A 39 4.25 3.99 -19.26
C TYR A 39 3.30 4.64 -20.26
N ASP A 40 2.63 3.84 -21.09
CA ASP A 40 1.64 4.37 -22.02
C ASP A 40 0.34 4.69 -21.29
N TYR A 41 -0.06 3.88 -20.32
CA TYR A 41 -1.32 4.06 -19.61
C TYR A 41 -1.31 5.26 -18.64
N ILE A 42 -0.16 5.59 -18.05
CA ILE A 42 -0.05 6.78 -17.17
C ILE A 42 -0.35 8.10 -17.93
N LYS A 43 -0.11 8.16 -19.24
CA LYS A 43 -0.37 9.36 -20.06
C LYS A 43 -1.86 9.72 -20.08
N ASP A 44 -2.71 8.71 -20.02
CA ASP A 44 -4.17 8.87 -19.99
C ASP A 44 -4.69 8.92 -18.54
N GLN A 45 -4.09 8.16 -17.61
CA GLN A 45 -4.56 8.07 -16.23
C GLN A 45 -4.18 9.29 -15.37
N ASN A 46 -2.94 9.78 -15.46
CA ASN A 46 -2.48 10.87 -14.60
C ASN A 46 -3.32 12.15 -14.75
N PRO A 47 -3.70 12.61 -15.97
CA PRO A 47 -4.59 13.77 -16.10
C PRO A 47 -5.94 13.58 -15.41
N VAL A 48 -6.54 12.40 -15.54
CA VAL A 48 -7.80 12.06 -14.85
C VAL A 48 -7.59 12.08 -13.33
N PHE A 49 -6.54 11.43 -12.84
CA PHE A 49 -6.25 11.37 -11.42
C PHE A 49 -5.99 12.76 -10.83
N LYS A 50 -5.30 13.63 -11.58
CA LYS A 50 -5.10 15.04 -11.21
C LYS A 50 -6.42 15.80 -11.10
N ASP A 51 -7.33 15.59 -12.04
CA ASP A 51 -8.63 16.28 -12.06
C ASP A 51 -9.52 15.89 -10.87
N TYR A 52 -9.54 14.60 -10.51
CA TYR A 52 -10.39 14.09 -9.42
C TYR A 52 -9.73 14.16 -8.03
N PHE A 53 -8.42 13.98 -7.95
CA PHE A 53 -7.68 13.80 -6.69
C PHE A 53 -6.53 14.79 -6.50
N GLY A 54 -6.35 15.78 -7.38
CA GLY A 54 -5.30 16.79 -7.27
C GLY A 54 -5.23 17.46 -5.90
N TRP A 55 -6.39 17.82 -5.33
CA TRP A 55 -6.48 18.40 -3.99
C TRP A 55 -5.94 17.46 -2.88
N LEU A 56 -6.13 16.15 -3.03
CA LEU A 56 -5.64 15.15 -2.07
C LEU A 56 -4.13 14.97 -2.24
N TYR A 57 -3.64 14.96 -3.47
CA TYR A 57 -2.21 14.93 -3.74
C TYR A 57 -1.49 16.17 -3.21
N ASP A 58 -2.07 17.36 -3.36
CA ASP A 58 -1.52 18.59 -2.79
C ASP A 58 -1.40 18.48 -1.26
N ALA A 59 -2.41 17.90 -0.60
CA ALA A 59 -2.37 17.67 0.84
C ALA A 59 -1.27 16.66 1.23
N VAL A 60 -1.13 15.56 0.51
CA VAL A 60 -0.09 14.55 0.75
C VAL A 60 1.30 15.11 0.52
N VAL A 61 1.53 15.78 -0.62
CA VAL A 61 2.80 16.43 -0.97
C VAL A 61 3.17 17.46 0.09
N TYR A 62 2.23 18.30 0.52
CA TYR A 62 2.47 19.27 1.59
C TYR A 62 2.83 18.60 2.92
N SER A 63 2.11 17.54 3.28
CA SER A 63 2.32 16.84 4.56
C SER A 63 3.67 16.12 4.59
N LEU A 64 4.09 15.50 3.48
CA LEU A 64 5.43 14.93 3.34
C LEU A 64 6.48 16.05 3.32
N TRP A 65 6.24 17.13 2.58
CA TRP A 65 7.17 18.25 2.50
C TRP A 65 7.55 18.84 3.85
N ASP A 66 6.56 19.04 4.72
CA ASP A 66 6.75 19.58 6.07
C ASP A 66 7.65 18.71 6.96
N VAL A 67 7.70 17.40 6.68
CA VAL A 67 8.40 16.41 7.52
C VAL A 67 9.73 15.94 6.92
N ILE A 68 9.79 15.71 5.60
CA ILE A 68 10.93 15.05 4.93
C ILE A 68 11.58 15.90 3.82
N GLY A 69 11.13 17.14 3.62
CA GLY A 69 11.66 18.08 2.63
C GLY A 69 10.98 17.99 1.25
N GLU A 70 11.49 18.70 0.24
CA GLU A 70 10.85 18.82 -1.09
C GLU A 70 10.35 17.52 -1.68
N CYS A 71 9.07 17.53 -2.05
CA CYS A 71 8.34 16.41 -2.62
C CYS A 71 7.54 16.91 -3.83
N GLN A 72 7.41 16.08 -4.87
CA GLN A 72 6.54 16.33 -6.00
C GLN A 72 6.00 15.02 -6.58
N LEU A 73 4.87 15.10 -7.28
CA LEU A 73 4.41 13.97 -8.08
C LEU A 73 5.37 13.75 -9.26
N ALA A 74 5.74 12.50 -9.51
CA ALA A 74 6.55 12.12 -10.65
C ALA A 74 5.65 12.04 -11.91
N ASP A 75 5.59 13.10 -12.72
CA ASP A 75 4.76 13.14 -13.93
C ASP A 75 5.13 12.07 -14.98
N PHE A 76 6.30 11.45 -14.85
CA PHE A 76 6.81 10.37 -15.69
C PHE A 76 6.51 8.97 -15.13
N LEU A 77 5.83 8.86 -13.98
CA LEU A 77 5.30 7.63 -13.39
C LEU A 77 3.83 7.81 -13.00
N ALA A 78 3.17 6.75 -12.58
CA ALA A 78 1.80 6.81 -12.10
C ALA A 78 1.73 7.61 -10.80
N TYR A 79 0.74 8.49 -10.66
CA TYR A 79 0.48 9.13 -9.38
C TYR A 79 0.02 8.14 -8.31
N PRO A 80 0.23 8.44 -7.01
CA PRO A 80 -0.25 7.64 -5.88
C PRO A 80 -1.68 7.15 -6.09
N GLY A 81 -1.89 5.85 -5.93
CA GLY A 81 -3.15 5.18 -6.23
C GLY A 81 -3.82 4.62 -4.99
N PHE A 82 -4.98 3.99 -5.18
CA PHE A 82 -5.78 3.47 -4.08
C PHE A 82 -5.83 1.95 -4.10
N HIS A 83 -5.73 1.37 -2.90
CA HIS A 83 -6.18 0.02 -2.63
C HIS A 83 -7.47 0.06 -1.85
N ILE A 84 -8.43 -0.73 -2.34
CA ILE A 84 -9.81 -0.77 -1.85
C ILE A 84 -10.13 -2.22 -1.54
N PHE A 85 -10.16 -2.55 -0.26
CA PHE A 85 -10.62 -3.83 0.21
C PHE A 85 -12.03 -3.67 0.81
N GLY A 86 -12.95 -4.54 0.42
CA GLY A 86 -14.34 -4.50 0.86
C GLY A 86 -15.32 -4.22 -0.27
N THR A 87 -16.57 -4.55 -0.03
CA THR A 87 -17.63 -4.56 -1.05
C THR A 87 -17.92 -3.16 -1.60
N LYS A 88 -18.24 -3.09 -2.90
CA LYS A 88 -18.63 -1.83 -3.54
C LYS A 88 -19.92 -1.29 -2.94
N PRO A 89 -20.13 0.04 -2.98
CA PRO A 89 -21.40 0.61 -2.59
C PRO A 89 -22.57 -0.05 -3.35
N ASN A 90 -23.63 -0.39 -2.62
CA ASN A 90 -24.87 -1.00 -3.13
C ASN A 90 -24.74 -2.43 -3.69
N GLU A 91 -23.63 -3.12 -3.45
CA GLU A 91 -23.50 -4.56 -3.72
C GLU A 91 -23.63 -5.36 -2.41
N PRO A 92 -24.17 -6.60 -2.44
CA PRO A 92 -24.25 -7.43 -1.25
C PRO A 92 -22.85 -7.90 -0.83
N PRO A 93 -22.51 -7.86 0.47
CA PRO A 93 -21.20 -8.26 0.95
C PRO A 93 -20.98 -9.76 0.78
N LYS A 94 -19.72 -10.14 0.51
CA LYS A 94 -19.31 -11.53 0.25
C LYS A 94 -18.57 -12.10 1.44
N MET A 95 -18.91 -13.33 1.83
CA MET A 95 -18.21 -14.05 2.89
C MET A 95 -16.71 -14.18 2.61
N ALA A 96 -16.33 -14.43 1.36
CA ALA A 96 -14.92 -14.53 0.97
C ALA A 96 -14.14 -13.23 1.22
N THR A 97 -14.78 -12.08 0.98
CA THR A 97 -14.19 -10.76 1.28
C THR A 97 -13.88 -10.64 2.77
N LYS A 98 -14.87 -10.91 3.63
CA LYS A 98 -14.69 -10.89 5.09
C LYS A 98 -13.57 -11.83 5.53
N MET A 99 -13.60 -13.09 5.09
CA MET A 99 -12.60 -14.09 5.45
C MET A 99 -11.19 -13.69 5.02
N TYR A 100 -11.03 -13.16 3.81
CA TYR A 100 -9.73 -12.69 3.33
C TYR A 100 -9.21 -11.54 4.18
N MET A 101 -10.09 -10.62 4.59
CA MET A 101 -9.74 -9.45 5.40
C MET A 101 -9.24 -9.81 6.80
N GLU A 102 -9.71 -10.92 7.36
CA GLU A 102 -9.36 -11.39 8.70
C GLU A 102 -8.17 -12.36 8.72
N GLN A 103 -7.51 -12.57 7.58
CA GLN A 103 -6.41 -13.51 7.45
C GLN A 103 -5.18 -12.82 6.85
N PRO A 104 -3.96 -13.25 7.20
CA PRO A 104 -2.70 -12.68 6.68
C PRO A 104 -2.47 -13.11 5.22
N SER A 105 -3.29 -12.55 4.33
CA SER A 105 -3.44 -13.00 2.95
C SER A 105 -2.46 -12.34 1.96
N ALA A 106 -1.85 -11.22 2.33
CA ALA A 106 -0.84 -10.56 1.49
C ALA A 106 0.56 -11.12 1.75
N THR A 107 1.51 -10.88 0.86
CA THR A 107 2.92 -11.24 1.04
C THR A 107 3.58 -10.41 2.15
N ILE A 108 4.43 -11.02 2.97
CA ILE A 108 5.44 -10.28 3.74
C ILE A 108 6.56 -9.90 2.77
N HIS A 109 6.90 -8.62 2.67
CA HIS A 109 7.83 -8.11 1.64
C HIS A 109 8.52 -6.81 2.05
N VAL A 110 9.47 -6.40 1.21
CA VAL A 110 10.05 -5.05 1.16
C VAL A 110 9.67 -4.45 -0.20
N ASP A 111 9.48 -3.13 -0.24
CA ASP A 111 9.14 -2.39 -1.45
C ASP A 111 10.36 -2.22 -2.38
N LEU A 112 10.27 -2.78 -3.59
CA LEU A 112 11.34 -2.79 -4.60
C LEU A 112 10.87 -2.28 -5.97
N GLN A 113 9.74 -1.57 -6.02
CA GLN A 113 9.10 -1.09 -7.25
C GLN A 113 10.03 -0.17 -8.06
N HIS A 114 10.91 0.57 -7.37
CA HIS A 114 11.87 1.49 -7.99
C HIS A 114 12.84 0.79 -8.94
N GLU A 115 13.19 -0.48 -8.70
CA GLU A 115 14.11 -1.26 -9.54
C GLU A 115 13.58 -1.46 -10.96
N GLN A 116 12.25 -1.43 -11.15
CA GLN A 116 11.63 -1.52 -12.49
C GLN A 116 11.75 -0.22 -13.30
N HIS A 117 12.30 0.84 -12.70
CA HIS A 117 12.34 2.18 -13.27
C HIS A 117 13.77 2.76 -13.34
N ASP A 118 14.81 1.94 -13.17
CA ASP A 118 16.22 2.35 -13.16
C ASP A 118 16.62 3.28 -14.31
N PHE A 119 16.11 3.03 -15.52
CA PHE A 119 16.43 3.88 -16.68
C PHE A 119 15.88 5.31 -16.52
N LEU A 120 14.75 5.50 -15.84
CA LEU A 120 14.18 6.83 -15.58
C LEU A 120 15.07 7.56 -14.57
N TRP A 121 15.48 6.87 -13.51
CA TRP A 121 16.34 7.43 -12.47
C TRP A 121 17.70 7.88 -13.01
N SER A 122 18.24 7.19 -14.01
CA SER A 122 19.52 7.53 -14.64
C SER A 122 19.59 8.92 -15.30
N HIS A 123 18.46 9.62 -15.47
CA HIS A 123 18.41 10.97 -16.00
C HIS A 123 18.69 12.07 -14.96
N PHE A 124 18.65 11.74 -13.67
CA PHE A 124 18.96 12.67 -12.58
C PHE A 124 20.46 12.64 -12.25
N LYS A 125 20.98 13.69 -11.62
CA LYS A 125 22.42 13.76 -11.28
C LYS A 125 22.72 13.00 -10.00
N GLU A 126 21.84 13.13 -9.01
CA GLU A 126 21.90 12.45 -7.72
C GLU A 126 20.60 11.68 -7.50
N VAL A 127 20.70 10.41 -7.14
CA VAL A 127 19.56 9.51 -6.88
C VAL A 127 19.87 8.67 -5.65
N ASP A 128 18.93 8.64 -4.70
CA ASP A 128 18.97 7.73 -3.55
C ASP A 128 18.02 6.55 -3.76
N LEU A 129 18.58 5.39 -4.11
CA LEU A 129 17.86 4.12 -4.27
C LEU A 129 17.96 3.23 -3.03
N GLU A 130 18.76 3.59 -2.04
CA GLU A 130 18.91 2.83 -0.80
C GLU A 130 17.84 3.26 0.23
N ASN A 131 17.54 4.55 0.26
CA ASN A 131 16.56 5.16 1.17
C ASN A 131 15.31 5.57 0.41
N THR A 132 14.60 4.61 -0.18
CA THR A 132 13.33 4.90 -0.86
C THR A 132 12.20 5.14 0.15
N LEU A 133 11.22 5.94 -0.22
CA LEU A 133 10.06 6.27 0.61
C LEU A 133 8.91 5.32 0.26
N SER A 134 8.19 4.88 1.27
CA SER A 134 6.86 4.29 1.12
C SER A 134 5.90 5.00 2.07
N PHE A 135 4.68 5.27 1.60
CA PHE A 135 3.66 5.89 2.43
C PHE A 135 2.27 5.30 2.16
N THR A 136 1.46 5.28 3.20
CA THR A 136 0.07 4.88 3.17
C THR A 136 -0.76 5.90 3.93
N LEU A 137 -1.71 6.52 3.26
CA LEU A 137 -2.75 7.35 3.87
C LEU A 137 -4.05 6.53 3.95
N PRO A 138 -4.44 6.05 5.13
CA PRO A 138 -5.72 5.37 5.33
C PRO A 138 -6.85 6.39 5.21
N ILE A 139 -7.78 6.16 4.28
CA ILE A 139 -9.00 6.97 4.11
C ILE A 139 -10.16 6.33 4.87
N GLN A 140 -10.21 5.00 4.91
CA GLN A 140 -11.16 4.22 5.69
C GLN A 140 -10.45 3.00 6.27
N VAL A 141 -10.70 2.71 7.54
CA VAL A 141 -10.15 1.57 8.28
C VAL A 141 -11.32 0.71 8.76
N PRO A 142 -11.20 -0.64 8.79
CA PRO A 142 -12.24 -1.50 9.36
C PRO A 142 -12.52 -1.17 10.83
N MET A 143 -13.76 -1.42 11.29
CA MET A 143 -14.25 -1.00 12.60
C MET A 143 -13.37 -1.46 13.77
N ASN A 144 -12.87 -2.69 13.68
CA ASN A 144 -12.14 -3.36 14.75
C ASN A 144 -10.64 -3.49 14.47
N GLY A 145 -10.13 -2.63 13.59
CA GLY A 145 -8.70 -2.50 13.32
C GLY A 145 -8.28 -2.88 11.91
N GLY A 146 -7.11 -2.37 11.57
CA GLY A 146 -6.43 -2.53 10.30
C GLY A 146 -5.14 -1.71 10.39
N GLY A 147 -4.11 -2.09 9.65
CA GLY A 147 -2.82 -1.46 9.85
C GLY A 147 -1.72 -2.05 8.99
N LEU A 148 -0.52 -2.01 9.56
CA LEU A 148 0.69 -2.61 9.03
C LEU A 148 1.29 -3.53 10.08
N ASN A 149 1.61 -4.77 9.68
CA ASN A 149 2.50 -5.62 10.45
C ASN A 149 3.93 -5.38 9.94
N THR A 150 4.88 -5.28 10.85
CA THR A 150 6.29 -5.05 10.54
C THR A 150 7.19 -6.01 11.30
N TRP A 151 8.31 -6.36 10.70
CA TRP A 151 9.34 -7.21 11.28
C TRP A 151 10.72 -6.54 11.17
N GLU A 152 11.67 -7.02 11.97
CA GLU A 152 13.10 -6.67 11.89
C GLU A 152 13.46 -5.20 12.21
N GLU A 153 12.49 -4.35 12.53
CA GLU A 153 12.71 -2.93 12.86
C GLU A 153 12.18 -2.58 14.26
N GLU A 154 13.08 -2.56 15.25
CA GLU A 154 12.74 -2.32 16.67
C GLU A 154 12.09 -0.95 16.89
N SER A 155 12.44 0.06 16.09
CA SER A 155 11.86 1.40 16.22
C SER A 155 10.36 1.42 15.93
N MET A 156 9.80 0.42 15.26
CA MET A 156 8.35 0.34 15.02
C MET A 156 7.54 0.11 16.29
N LYS A 157 8.14 -0.46 17.35
CA LYS A 157 7.43 -0.78 18.59
C LYS A 157 6.86 0.45 19.30
N GLN A 158 7.39 1.64 19.02
CA GLN A 158 6.86 2.88 19.59
C GLN A 158 5.46 3.23 19.07
N TYR A 159 5.06 2.69 17.92
CA TYR A 159 3.75 2.93 17.31
C TYR A 159 2.72 1.85 17.67
N GLU A 160 3.16 0.77 18.32
CA GLU A 160 2.27 -0.29 18.74
C GLU A 160 1.43 0.13 19.95
N ILE A 161 0.15 -0.25 19.94
CA ILE A 161 -0.79 0.02 21.03
C ILE A 161 -1.19 -1.32 21.64
N ASP A 162 -1.05 -1.49 22.95
CA ASP A 162 -1.50 -2.71 23.65
C ASP A 162 -3.04 -2.75 23.73
N ASN A 163 -3.66 -3.55 22.85
CA ASN A 163 -5.10 -3.76 22.81
C ASN A 163 -5.44 -5.15 22.23
N GLU A 164 -6.73 -5.48 22.18
CA GLU A 164 -7.19 -6.78 21.65
C GLU A 164 -6.83 -6.99 20.17
N TYR A 165 -6.82 -5.92 19.37
CA TYR A 165 -6.45 -6.00 17.96
C TYR A 165 -4.98 -6.41 17.78
N THR A 166 -4.05 -5.72 18.45
CA THR A 166 -2.61 -6.00 18.32
C THR A 166 -2.22 -7.34 18.92
N LYS A 167 -2.84 -7.75 20.03
CA LYS A 167 -2.70 -9.11 20.57
C LYS A 167 -3.14 -10.17 19.57
N HIS A 168 -4.32 -9.99 18.97
CA HIS A 168 -4.82 -10.95 18.00
C HIS A 168 -3.89 -11.07 16.78
N MET A 169 -3.36 -9.97 16.26
CA MET A 169 -2.43 -10.00 15.13
C MET A 169 -1.16 -10.82 15.43
N LYS A 170 -0.69 -10.84 16.68
CA LYS A 170 0.48 -11.63 17.11
C LYS A 170 0.19 -13.12 17.26
N GLU A 171 -1.08 -13.50 17.44
CA GLU A 171 -1.53 -14.90 17.52
C GLU A 171 -1.76 -15.55 16.15
N LEU A 172 -1.79 -14.75 15.07
CA LEU A 172 -1.99 -15.26 13.71
C LEU A 172 -0.77 -16.03 13.20
N ASP A 173 -1.02 -16.99 12.31
CA ASP A 173 0.02 -17.80 11.68
C ASP A 173 0.57 -17.13 10.42
N TYR A 174 1.85 -16.75 10.46
CA TYR A 174 2.59 -16.17 9.33
C TYR A 174 3.56 -17.17 8.68
N SER A 175 3.62 -18.42 9.16
CA SER A 175 4.62 -19.43 8.73
C SER A 175 4.59 -19.75 7.23
N LYS A 176 3.47 -19.44 6.57
CA LYS A 176 3.33 -19.51 5.11
C LYS A 176 4.39 -18.71 4.35
N TRP A 177 4.87 -17.61 4.94
CA TRP A 177 5.78 -16.67 4.29
C TRP A 177 7.24 -16.86 4.67
N GLY A 178 7.51 -17.68 5.69
CA GLY A 178 8.85 -17.89 6.22
C GLY A 178 8.82 -18.11 7.72
N ASP A 179 10.02 -18.22 8.30
CA ASP A 179 10.22 -18.27 9.75
C ASP A 179 10.32 -16.83 10.28
N TYR A 180 9.16 -16.23 10.55
CA TYR A 180 9.04 -14.89 11.10
C TYR A 180 8.59 -14.96 12.56
N ASP A 181 9.21 -14.14 13.41
CA ASP A 181 8.76 -13.90 14.78
C ASP A 181 7.40 -13.16 14.81
N GLU A 182 6.89 -12.91 16.02
CA GLU A 182 5.70 -12.07 16.21
C GLU A 182 5.86 -10.70 15.54
N PRO A 183 4.87 -10.22 14.77
CA PRO A 183 4.92 -8.89 14.18
C PRO A 183 4.87 -7.81 15.26
N THR A 184 5.51 -6.69 14.96
CA THR A 184 5.12 -5.39 15.54
C THR A 184 3.96 -4.84 14.75
N VAL A 185 2.87 -4.46 15.42
CA VAL A 185 1.63 -4.02 14.77
C VAL A 185 1.52 -2.50 14.85
N VAL A 186 1.46 -1.84 13.69
CA VAL A 186 1.18 -0.41 13.56
C VAL A 186 -0.29 -0.25 13.17
N PRO A 187 -1.20 0.02 14.13
CA PRO A 187 -2.60 0.26 13.82
C PRO A 187 -2.77 1.57 13.05
N TYR A 188 -3.70 1.59 12.10
CA TYR A 188 -4.01 2.78 11.33
C TYR A 188 -5.21 3.54 11.89
N THR A 189 -5.12 4.86 11.79
CA THR A 189 -6.23 5.79 11.96
C THR A 189 -6.56 6.44 10.63
N ALA A 190 -7.85 6.56 10.30
CA ALA A 190 -8.26 7.26 9.08
C ALA A 190 -7.80 8.73 9.12
N GLY A 191 -7.12 9.17 8.07
CA GLY A 191 -6.54 10.51 7.95
C GLY A 191 -5.12 10.65 8.49
N GLU A 192 -4.57 9.65 9.18
CA GLU A 192 -3.20 9.66 9.68
C GLU A 192 -2.28 8.85 8.75
N MET A 193 -1.44 9.56 7.99
CA MET A 193 -0.51 8.93 7.07
C MET A 193 0.63 8.25 7.83
N PHE A 194 0.88 6.99 7.51
CA PHE A 194 2.08 6.27 7.91
C PHE A 194 3.09 6.28 6.76
N TYR A 195 4.35 6.54 7.05
CA TYR A 195 5.42 6.47 6.07
C TYR A 195 6.70 5.92 6.70
N PHE A 196 7.58 5.38 5.86
CA PHE A 196 8.94 4.99 6.24
C PHE A 196 9.90 5.27 5.09
N ILE A 197 11.18 5.49 5.42
CA ILE A 197 12.27 5.70 4.47
C ILE A 197 13.28 4.58 4.67
N GLY A 198 13.69 3.93 3.58
CA GLY A 198 14.54 2.74 3.59
C GLY A 198 13.75 1.44 3.60
N SER A 199 14.46 0.34 3.83
CA SER A 199 13.87 -1.00 3.83
C SER A 199 13.11 -1.27 5.12
N LEU A 200 11.84 -1.65 5.00
CA LEU A 200 11.03 -2.15 6.11
C LEU A 200 10.35 -3.44 5.67
N VAL A 201 10.59 -4.54 6.41
CA VAL A 201 9.88 -5.80 6.18
C VAL A 201 8.46 -5.66 6.72
N HIS A 202 7.47 -5.74 5.84
CA HIS A 202 6.10 -5.43 6.22
C HIS A 202 5.04 -6.23 5.45
N GLN A 203 3.82 -6.14 5.96
CA GLN A 203 2.62 -6.73 5.38
C GLN A 203 1.41 -5.88 5.82
N ILE A 204 0.40 -5.77 4.96
CA ILE A 204 -0.92 -5.28 5.39
C ILE A 204 -1.43 -6.13 6.56
N ALA A 205 -1.68 -5.48 7.69
CA ALA A 205 -2.24 -6.18 8.85
C ALA A 205 -3.70 -6.53 8.57
N PRO A 206 -4.13 -7.78 8.87
CA PRO A 206 -5.54 -8.17 8.83
C PRO A 206 -6.43 -7.28 9.70
N ALA A 207 -7.74 -7.35 9.45
CA ALA A 207 -8.75 -6.85 10.36
C ALA A 207 -9.06 -7.88 11.44
N TYR A 208 -9.49 -7.44 12.61
CA TYR A 208 -10.00 -8.31 13.67
C TYR A 208 -11.52 -8.23 13.70
N ASN A 209 -12.24 -9.35 13.82
CA ASN A 209 -13.71 -9.36 13.92
C ASN A 209 -14.41 -8.40 12.93
N ALA A 210 -14.05 -8.48 11.65
CA ALA A 210 -14.55 -7.62 10.60
C ALA A 210 -16.06 -7.80 10.41
N ASP A 211 -16.79 -6.69 10.26
CA ASP A 211 -18.16 -6.69 9.79
C ASP A 211 -18.22 -6.99 8.28
N PHE A 212 -19.34 -7.54 7.81
CA PHE A 212 -19.55 -7.78 6.38
C PHE A 212 -19.46 -6.50 5.52
N ASN A 213 -19.76 -5.35 6.10
CA ASN A 213 -19.71 -4.06 5.41
C ASN A 213 -18.42 -3.27 5.69
N ASP A 214 -17.49 -3.84 6.46
CA ASP A 214 -16.21 -3.19 6.68
C ASP A 214 -15.45 -3.02 5.35
N ARG A 215 -14.73 -1.91 5.25
CA ARG A 215 -13.86 -1.60 4.13
C ARG A 215 -12.55 -1.04 4.64
N ARG A 216 -11.47 -1.38 3.95
CA ARG A 216 -10.18 -0.72 4.06
C ARG A 216 -9.94 0.03 2.75
N LEU A 217 -9.83 1.34 2.83
CA LEU A 217 -9.50 2.21 1.70
C LEU A 217 -8.25 3.00 2.07
N SER A 218 -7.22 2.90 1.25
CA SER A 218 -5.99 3.67 1.44
C SER A 218 -5.48 4.23 0.14
N LEU A 219 -5.02 5.47 0.16
CA LEU A 219 -4.12 6.01 -0.84
C LEU A 219 -2.70 5.54 -0.48
N GLN A 220 -1.94 5.04 -1.45
CA GLN A 220 -0.58 4.55 -1.25
C GLN A 220 0.33 5.08 -2.36
N GLY A 221 1.61 5.19 -2.03
CA GLY A 221 2.64 5.52 -2.99
C GLY A 221 4.03 5.29 -2.43
N HIS A 222 4.99 5.45 -3.33
CA HIS A 222 6.41 5.31 -3.09
C HIS A 222 7.13 6.59 -3.52
N GLY A 223 8.40 6.71 -3.16
CA GLY A 223 9.22 7.84 -3.57
C GLY A 223 10.70 7.49 -3.71
N VAL A 224 11.34 8.11 -4.70
CA VAL A 224 12.80 8.10 -4.86
C VAL A 224 13.28 9.54 -4.74
N LYS A 225 14.35 9.77 -3.96
CA LYS A 225 14.91 11.12 -3.83
C LYS A 225 15.87 11.39 -4.98
N CYS A 226 15.51 12.32 -5.86
CA CYS A 226 16.29 12.70 -7.02
C CYS A 226 16.64 14.19 -6.99
N ASP A 227 17.91 14.54 -7.11
CA ASP A 227 18.41 15.92 -7.09
C ASP A 227 17.86 16.74 -5.89
N GLY A 228 17.73 16.08 -4.72
CA GLY A 228 17.21 16.68 -3.50
C GLY A 228 15.68 16.64 -3.32
N VAL A 229 14.92 16.23 -4.35
CA VAL A 229 13.45 16.23 -4.37
C VAL A 229 12.90 14.80 -4.42
N TRP A 230 11.97 14.47 -3.53
CA TRP A 230 11.24 13.20 -3.58
C TRP A 230 10.26 13.16 -4.76
N GLN A 231 10.47 12.20 -5.66
CA GLN A 231 9.63 11.89 -6.80
C GLN A 231 8.58 10.85 -6.37
N LEU A 232 7.35 11.28 -6.11
CA LEU A 232 6.28 10.42 -5.59
C LEU A 232 5.52 9.72 -6.72
N TYR A 233 5.28 8.41 -6.57
CA TYR A 233 4.62 7.57 -7.58
C TYR A 233 3.87 6.37 -6.97
N PHE A 234 3.26 5.52 -7.81
CA PHE A 234 2.56 4.29 -7.44
C PHE A 234 3.05 3.04 -8.18
#